data_AF-A0A9E3TV52-F1
#
_entry.id   AF-A0A9E3TV52-F1
#
_cell.length_a   1.000
_cell.length_b   1.000
_cell.length_c   1.000
_cell.angle_alpha   90.00
_cell.angle_beta   90.00
_cell.angle_gamma   90.00
#
_symmetry.space_group_name_H-M   'P 1'
#
loop_
_entity.id
_entity.type
_entity.pdbx_description
1 polymer ?
#
loop_
_entity_poly.entity_id
_entity_poly.type
_entity_poly.pdbx_seq_one_letter_code
_entity_poly.pdbx_strand_id
1 'polypeptide(L)' 'MSNAAPKLHNAMWPGLVGKGTDEGQEPPISLEHMLDLTAAAEVNGQKFEGIDYFLFLPHTDPEA' A
#
# COMPACT_ATOMS: atom_id res chain seq x y z
N MET A 1 11.45 25.39 -13.10
CA MET A 1 10.51 24.26 -13.10
C MET A 1 9.42 24.54 -12.09
N SER A 2 8.14 24.52 -12.48
CA SER A 2 7.02 24.64 -11.55
C SER A 2 6.66 23.25 -11.03
N ASN A 3 6.73 23.04 -9.72
CA ASN A 3 6.12 21.86 -9.10
C ASN A 3 4.63 22.17 -8.96
N ALA A 4 3.78 21.53 -9.76
CA ALA A 4 2.34 21.84 -9.85
C ALA A 4 1.57 21.60 -8.53
N ALA A 5 2.06 20.66 -7.72
CA ALA A 5 1.60 20.34 -6.37
C ALA A 5 2.53 19.24 -5.80
N PRO A 6 2.50 18.93 -4.48
CA PRO A 6 2.98 17.64 -4.02
C PRO A 6 2.13 16.51 -4.64
N LYS A 7 2.78 15.41 -5.02
CA LYS A 7 2.06 14.22 -5.52
C LYS A 7 1.35 13.51 -4.37
N LEU A 8 0.12 13.07 -4.60
CA LEU A 8 -0.65 12.31 -3.60
C LEU A 8 -0.26 10.83 -3.64
N HIS A 9 0.28 10.31 -2.53
CA HIS A 9 0.71 8.92 -2.39
C HIS A 9 -0.12 8.17 -1.33
N ASN A 10 -0.40 6.88 -1.59
CA ASN A 10 -1.01 6.00 -0.59
C ASN A 10 0.10 5.30 0.22
N ALA A 11 0.06 5.43 1.54
CA ALA A 11 1.02 4.78 2.43
C ALA A 11 0.63 3.31 2.65
N MET A 12 1.43 2.38 2.14
CA MET A 12 1.20 0.94 2.27
C MET A 12 2.10 0.36 3.35
N TRP A 13 1.49 -0.09 4.45
CA TRP A 13 2.22 -0.69 5.57
C TRP A 13 1.69 -2.07 5.95
N PRO A 14 2.48 -3.15 5.75
CA PRO A 14 2.09 -4.53 6.06
C PRO A 14 1.64 -4.84 7.50
N GLY A 15 1.78 -3.93 8.46
CA GLY A 15 1.38 -4.13 9.85
C GLY A 15 0.05 -3.46 10.26
N LEU A 16 -0.58 -2.69 9.36
CA LEU A 16 -1.85 -2.02 9.64
C LEU A 16 -3.06 -2.86 9.18
N VAL A 17 -2.84 -3.78 8.25
CA VAL A 17 -3.89 -4.60 7.62
C VAL A 17 -3.46 -6.07 7.63
N GLY A 18 -3.87 -6.78 8.68
CA GLY A 18 -3.54 -8.17 8.95
C GLY A 18 -2.64 -8.31 10.17
N LYS A 19 -3.03 -9.18 11.10
CA LYS A 19 -2.32 -9.43 12.36
C LYS A 19 -1.35 -10.61 12.28
N GLY A 20 -1.43 -11.41 11.21
CA GLY A 20 -0.56 -12.55 10.92
C GLY A 20 -1.36 -13.76 10.43
N THR A 21 -0.73 -14.92 10.37
CA THR A 21 -1.31 -16.15 9.77
C THR A 21 -1.74 -17.19 10.80
N ASP A 22 -1.66 -16.88 12.10
CA ASP A 22 -2.06 -17.82 13.14
C ASP A 22 -3.58 -17.91 13.29
N GLU A 23 -4.05 -18.93 14.01
CA GLU A 23 -5.48 -19.13 14.27
C GLU A 23 -6.12 -17.90 14.96
N GLY A 24 -7.19 -17.38 14.37
CA GLY A 24 -7.90 -16.19 14.86
C GLY A 24 -7.29 -14.84 14.47
N GLN A 25 -6.18 -14.83 13.72
CA GLN A 25 -5.60 -13.60 13.16
C GLN A 25 -6.13 -13.34 11.75
N GLU A 26 -6.32 -12.06 11.42
CA GLU A 26 -6.61 -11.66 10.04
C GLU A 26 -5.30 -11.73 9.22
N PRO A 27 -5.27 -12.47 8.10
CA PRO A 27 -4.08 -12.55 7.28
C PRO A 27 -3.73 -11.18 6.67
N PRO A 28 -2.43 -10.92 6.44
CA PRO A 28 -2.02 -9.76 5.67
C PRO A 28 -2.67 -9.74 4.29
N ILE A 29 -3.15 -8.56 3.88
CA ILE A 29 -3.56 -8.33 2.49
C ILE A 29 -2.33 -8.49 1.57
N SER A 30 -2.47 -9.10 0.38
CA SER A 30 -1.32 -9.24 -0.54
C SER A 30 -0.92 -7.89 -1.14
N LEU A 31 0.35 -7.77 -1.58
CA LEU A 31 0.85 -6.56 -2.21
C LEU A 31 0.05 -6.22 -3.47
N GLU A 32 -0.17 -7.20 -4.34
CA GLU A 32 -0.94 -7.02 -5.58
C GLU A 32 -2.35 -6.51 -5.28
N HIS A 33 -3.00 -7.06 -4.25
CA HIS A 33 -4.35 -6.61 -3.91
C HIS A 33 -4.36 -5.16 -3.39
N MET A 34 -3.35 -4.75 -2.60
CA MET A 34 -3.21 -3.35 -2.18
C MET A 34 -2.97 -2.41 -3.38
N LEU A 35 -2.17 -2.82 -4.36
CA LEU A 35 -1.91 -2.08 -5.58
C LEU A 35 -3.20 -1.89 -6.39
N ASP A 36 -3.97 -2.95 -6.57
CA ASP A 36 -5.25 -2.91 -7.27
C ASP A 36 -6.24 -1.94 -6.60
N LEU A 37 -6.37 -2.04 -5.27
CA LEU A 37 -7.24 -1.14 -4.49
C LEU A 37 -6.80 0.32 -4.61
N THR A 38 -5.49 0.58 -4.60
CA THR A 38 -4.97 1.95 -4.72
C THR A 38 -5.16 2.53 -6.11
N ALA A 39 -4.92 1.73 -7.15
CA ALA A 39 -5.14 2.13 -8.53
C ALA A 39 -6.64 2.40 -8.82
N ALA A 40 -7.53 1.65 -8.17
CA ALA A 40 -8.98 1.82 -8.28
C ALA A 40 -9.54 2.99 -7.45
N ALA A 41 -8.81 3.48 -6.43
CA ALA A 41 -9.27 4.54 -5.56
C ALA A 41 -9.38 5.88 -6.31
N GLU A 42 -10.60 6.42 -6.35
CA GLU A 42 -10.91 7.70 -6.99
C GLU A 42 -12.00 8.43 -6.21
N VAL A 43 -11.81 9.73 -5.95
CA VAL A 43 -12.82 10.60 -5.37
C VAL A 43 -12.85 11.91 -6.13
N ASN A 44 -14.01 12.27 -6.69
CA ASN A 44 -14.20 13.52 -7.45
C ASN A 44 -13.15 13.72 -8.58
N GLY A 45 -12.74 12.63 -9.27
CA GLY A 45 -11.72 12.67 -10.31
C GLY A 45 -10.27 12.73 -9.82
N GLN A 46 -10.03 12.79 -8.50
CA GLN A 46 -8.69 12.70 -7.91
C GLN A 46 -8.33 11.24 -7.63
N LYS A 47 -7.09 10.86 -8.00
CA LYS A 47 -6.50 9.53 -7.73
C LYS A 47 -5.19 9.67 -6.97
N PHE A 48 -4.68 8.56 -6.45
CA PHE A 48 -3.29 8.46 -6.04
C PHE A 48 -2.37 8.48 -7.27
N GLU A 49 -1.26 9.20 -7.15
CA GLU A 49 -0.21 9.31 -8.17
C GLU A 49 0.94 8.32 -7.92
N GLY A 50 0.90 7.63 -6.78
CA GLY A 50 1.91 6.68 -6.37
C GLY A 50 1.57 6.02 -5.04
N ILE A 51 2.51 5.20 -4.57
CA ILE A 51 2.46 4.57 -3.27
C ILE A 51 3.77 4.83 -2.54
N ASP A 52 3.69 4.88 -1.22
CA ASP A 52 4.86 4.79 -0.36
C ASP A 52 4.92 3.35 0.15
N TYR A 53 5.88 2.58 -0.37
CA TYR A 53 5.99 1.15 -0.13
C TYR A 53 7.06 0.82 0.92
N PHE A 54 6.67 0.12 1.98
CA PHE A 54 7.60 -0.40 2.97
C PHE A 54 8.24 -1.71 2.51
N LEU A 55 9.57 -1.73 2.46
CA LEU A 55 10.37 -2.91 2.11
C LEU A 55 10.53 -3.84 3.32
N PHE A 56 9.44 -4.44 3.77
CA PHE A 56 9.40 -5.36 4.91
C PHE A 56 8.49 -6.55 4.65
N LEU A 57 8.77 -7.65 5.34
CA LEU A 57 7.89 -8.81 5.35
C LEU A 57 6.50 -8.41 5.88
N PRO A 58 5.42 -9.02 5.36
CA PRO A 58 5.39 -10.11 4.36
C PRO A 58 5.51 -9.69 2.89
N HIS A 59 5.57 -8.40 2.54
CA HIS A 59 5.46 -7.98 1.14
C HIS A 59 6.80 -7.89 0.39
N THR A 60 7.88 -7.55 1.09
CA THR A 60 9.25 -7.59 0.55
C THR A 60 10.17 -8.18 1.61
N ASP A 61 10.97 -9.17 1.26
CA ASP A 61 12.07 -9.59 2.11
C ASP A 61 13.20 -8.53 2.04
N PRO A 62 13.53 -7.83 3.13
CA PRO A 62 14.59 -6.82 3.12
C PRO A 62 15.99 -7.39 2.89
N GLU A 63 16.17 -8.71 2.99
CA GLU A 63 17.45 -9.40 2.81
C GLU A 63 17.55 -10.17 1.46
N ALA A 64 16.58 -9.98 0.55
CA ALA A 64 16.53 -10.65 -0.76
C ALA A 64 17.59 -10.18 -1.77
#